data_AF-A0A0W8DEZ3-F1
#
_entry.id   AF-A0A0W8DEZ3-F1
#
_cell.length_a   1.000
_cell.length_b   1.000
_cell.length_c   1.000
_cell.angle_alpha   90.00
_cell.angle_beta   90.00
_cell.angle_gamma   90.00
#
_symmetry.space_group_name_H-M   'P 1'
#
loop_
_entity.id
_entity.type
_entity.pdbx_description
1 polymer ?
#
loop_
_entity_poly.entity_id
_entity_poly.type
_entity_poly.pdbx_seq_one_letter_code
_entity_poly.pdbx_strand_id
1 'polypeptide(L)'
;MNELLIDASTLFRFSGPNGIVGLFTRGIPQIQETTADVKKELEQELKKSCTAFIEIVLQQLAQPLLALMKQIAQVQQSQKATALDFRQCAFTTPTEVNNVLTSVSHQLRETLPDILQTIRLYLRNASTETILFKPVQVRRKVHDVGIDD
;
A
#
# COMPACT_ATOMS: atom_id res chain seq x y z
N MET A 1 -25.93 -14.41 31.62
CA MET A 1 -25.46 -14.78 32.97
C MET A 1 -26.56 -15.42 33.83
N ASN A 2 -27.85 -15.12 33.59
CA ASN A 2 -28.96 -15.64 34.42
C ASN A 2 -29.35 -17.11 34.15
N GLU A 3 -29.01 -17.67 32.99
CA GLU A 3 -29.30 -19.07 32.62
C GLU A 3 -28.47 -20.10 33.42
N LEU A 4 -27.27 -19.73 33.88
CA LEU A 4 -26.37 -20.62 34.65
C LEU A 4 -26.81 -20.80 36.11
N LEU A 5 -27.53 -19.83 36.67
CA LEU A 5 -27.98 -19.85 38.07
C LEU A 5 -29.27 -20.66 38.26
N ILE A 6 -30.07 -20.81 37.20
CA ILE A 6 -31.30 -21.61 37.22
C ILE A 6 -30.97 -23.11 37.36
N ASP A 7 -29.93 -23.59 36.66
CA ASP A 7 -29.47 -24.98 36.68
C ASP A 7 -28.71 -25.38 37.96
N ALA A 8 -28.35 -24.43 38.84
CA ALA A 8 -27.72 -24.76 40.12
C ALA A 8 -28.65 -25.60 41.02
N SER A 9 -29.97 -25.38 40.91
CA SER A 9 -30.99 -26.09 41.69
C SER A 9 -31.23 -27.53 41.23
N THR A 10 -30.78 -27.89 40.02
CA THR A 10 -30.96 -29.21 39.41
C THR A 10 -29.67 -30.04 39.42
N LEU A 11 -28.57 -29.52 39.98
CA LEU A 11 -27.25 -30.16 39.99
C LEU A 11 -27.27 -31.59 40.57
N PHE A 12 -27.94 -31.82 41.71
CA PHE A 12 -27.93 -33.11 42.41
C PHE A 12 -29.25 -33.90 42.30
N ARG A 13 -30.08 -33.58 41.31
CA ARG A 13 -31.43 -34.16 41.20
C ARG A 13 -31.42 -35.51 40.48
N PHE A 14 -31.34 -36.60 41.23
CA PHE A 14 -31.31 -37.98 40.72
C PHE A 14 -32.58 -38.48 39.99
N SER A 15 -33.68 -37.71 40.01
CA SER A 15 -34.92 -38.03 39.30
C SER A 15 -35.32 -36.86 38.39
N GLY A 16 -34.92 -36.95 37.12
CA GLY A 16 -35.13 -35.95 36.08
C GLY A 16 -33.84 -35.59 35.32
N PRO A 17 -33.87 -34.59 34.42
CA PRO A 17 -32.67 -34.09 33.75
C PRO A 17 -31.69 -33.52 34.80
N ASN A 18 -30.51 -34.14 34.89
CA ASN A 18 -29.46 -33.81 35.85
C ASN A 18 -28.68 -32.57 35.40
N GLY A 19 -28.64 -31.52 36.24
CA GLY A 19 -27.87 -30.31 35.98
C GLY A 19 -26.37 -30.58 35.81
N ILE A 20 -25.83 -31.58 36.52
CA ILE A 20 -24.43 -32.02 36.35
C ILE A 20 -24.18 -32.62 34.96
N VAL A 21 -25.11 -33.42 34.42
CA VAL A 21 -24.98 -34.00 33.07
C VAL A 21 -25.08 -32.92 32.00
N GLY A 22 -25.97 -31.94 32.19
CA GLY A 22 -26.06 -30.73 31.36
C GLY A 22 -24.78 -29.88 31.43
N LEU A 23 -24.16 -29.79 32.61
CA LEU A 23 -22.90 -29.08 32.81
C LEU A 23 -21.73 -29.82 32.15
N PHE A 24 -21.66 -31.15 32.23
CA PHE A 24 -20.64 -31.92 31.52
C PHE A 24 -20.79 -31.82 30.01
N THR A 25 -22.01 -31.82 29.49
CA THR A 25 -22.24 -31.69 28.03
C THR A 25 -22.03 -30.27 27.51
N ARG A 26 -22.38 -29.23 28.28
CA ARG A 26 -22.11 -27.81 27.92
C ARG A 26 -20.71 -27.33 28.28
N GLY A 27 -20.06 -27.98 29.24
CA GLY A 27 -18.74 -27.63 29.76
C GLY A 27 -17.58 -28.25 28.97
N ILE A 28 -17.85 -29.15 28.03
CA ILE A 28 -16.86 -29.57 27.04
C ILE A 28 -16.65 -28.38 26.10
N PRO A 29 -15.49 -27.69 26.15
CA PRO A 29 -15.22 -26.60 25.23
C PRO A 29 -15.26 -27.15 23.80
N GLN A 30 -16.11 -26.57 22.95
CA GLN A 30 -16.08 -26.85 21.53
C GLN A 30 -14.78 -26.26 20.98
N ILE A 31 -13.77 -27.11 20.81
CA ILE A 31 -12.48 -26.70 20.23
C ILE A 31 -12.73 -26.44 18.74
N GLN A 32 -12.91 -25.18 18.37
CA GLN A 32 -12.84 -24.75 16.97
C GLN A 32 -11.37 -24.59 16.60
N GLU A 33 -10.83 -25.57 15.90
CA GLU A 33 -9.53 -25.43 15.24
C GLU A 33 -9.67 -24.51 14.03
N THR A 34 -9.24 -23.26 14.16
CA THR A 34 -9.07 -22.36 13.01
C THR A 34 -7.69 -22.57 12.42
N THR A 35 -7.59 -23.35 11.36
CA THR A 35 -6.37 -23.45 10.56
C THR A 35 -6.21 -22.16 9.74
N ALA A 36 -5.50 -21.17 10.30
CA ALA A 36 -5.14 -19.97 9.56
C ALA A 36 -4.07 -20.32 8.53
N ASP A 37 -4.30 -19.99 7.26
CA ASP A 37 -3.33 -20.18 6.18
C ASP A 37 -2.28 -19.07 6.26
N VAL A 38 -1.34 -19.24 7.20
CA VAL A 38 -0.24 -18.30 7.47
C VAL A 38 0.56 -18.00 6.19
N LYS A 39 0.63 -18.95 5.27
CA LYS A 39 1.30 -18.76 3.98
C LYS A 39 0.52 -17.76 3.12
N LYS A 40 -0.79 -17.93 3.00
CA LYS A 40 -1.65 -17.02 2.23
C LYS A 40 -1.65 -15.60 2.79
N GLU A 41 -1.72 -15.45 4.11
CA GLU A 41 -1.65 -14.13 4.76
C GLU A 41 -0.28 -13.47 4.56
N LEU A 42 0.81 -14.24 4.64
CA LEU A 42 2.15 -13.76 4.38
C LEU A 42 2.31 -13.29 2.92
N GLU A 43 1.82 -14.07 1.95
CA GLU A 43 1.84 -13.69 0.53
C GLU A 43 1.03 -12.41 0.27
N GLN A 44 -0.11 -12.27 0.93
CA GLN A 44 -0.95 -11.08 0.84
C GLN A 44 -0.24 -9.83 1.41
N GLU A 45 0.36 -9.94 2.60
CA GLU A 45 1.07 -8.82 3.21
C GLU A 45 2.34 -8.47 2.44
N LEU A 46 3.05 -9.45 1.88
CA LEU A 46 4.20 -9.20 1.00
C LEU A 46 3.78 -8.41 -0.25
N LYS A 47 2.70 -8.82 -0.92
CA LYS A 47 2.19 -8.10 -2.09
C LYS A 47 1.79 -6.66 -1.75
N LYS A 48 1.12 -6.47 -0.61
CA LYS A 48 0.70 -5.16 -0.11
C LYS A 48 1.92 -4.28 0.19
N SER A 49 2.90 -4.82 0.91
CA SER A 49 4.15 -4.13 1.26
C SER A 49 4.93 -3.71 0.01
N CYS A 50 5.10 -4.60 -0.98
CA CYS A 50 5.73 -4.28 -2.25
C CYS A 50 4.99 -3.18 -3.02
N THR A 51 3.66 -3.22 -3.03
CA THR A 51 2.84 -2.21 -3.73
C THR A 51 2.97 -0.85 -3.04
N ALA A 52 2.87 -0.82 -1.71
CA ALA A 52 3.04 0.40 -0.92
C ALA A 52 4.45 0.99 -1.09
N PHE A 53 5.48 0.14 -1.12
CA PHE A 53 6.85 0.57 -1.37
C PHE A 53 6.99 1.28 -2.73
N ILE A 54 6.47 0.68 -3.80
CA ILE A 54 6.50 1.28 -5.15
C ILE A 54 5.78 2.63 -5.15
N GLU A 55 4.61 2.72 -4.50
CA GLU A 55 3.85 3.96 -4.41
C GLU A 55 4.62 5.07 -3.68
N ILE A 56 5.21 4.77 -2.52
CA ILE A 56 6.00 5.72 -1.73
C ILE A 56 7.20 6.25 -2.53
N VAL A 57 7.93 5.34 -3.21
CA VAL A 57 9.08 5.73 -4.04
C VAL A 57 8.63 6.61 -5.20
N LEU A 58 7.53 6.26 -5.88
CA LEU A 58 6.99 7.08 -6.95
C LEU A 58 6.56 8.47 -6.46
N GLN A 59 5.92 8.56 -5.29
CA GLN A 59 5.53 9.84 -4.71
C GLN A 59 6.74 10.72 -4.37
N GLN A 60 7.83 10.15 -3.85
CA GLN A 60 9.07 10.88 -3.58
C GLN A 60 9.75 11.37 -4.87
N LEU A 61 9.85 10.50 -5.88
CA LEU A 61 10.50 10.84 -7.16
C LEU A 61 9.69 11.82 -8.01
N ALA A 62 8.36 11.71 -7.99
CA ALA A 62 7.46 12.55 -8.78
C ALA A 62 6.96 13.79 -8.02
N GLN A 63 7.46 14.07 -6.81
CA GLN A 63 7.01 15.18 -5.96
C GLN A 63 6.96 16.55 -6.68
N PRO A 64 8.02 17.01 -7.38
CA PRO A 64 7.99 18.27 -8.12
C PRO A 64 6.97 18.27 -9.29
N LEU A 65 6.77 17.11 -9.93
CA LEU A 65 5.78 16.95 -11.00
C LEU A 65 4.33 16.97 -10.45
N LEU A 66 4.09 16.30 -9.33
CA LEU A 66 2.82 16.31 -8.59
C LEU A 66 2.47 17.72 -8.09
N ALA A 67 3.46 18.49 -7.66
CA ALA A 67 3.26 19.89 -7.26
C ALA A 67 2.80 20.76 -8.45
N LEU A 68 3.43 20.61 -9.62
CA LEU A 68 3.03 21.29 -10.85
C LEU A 68 1.61 20.88 -11.28
N MET A 69 1.30 19.58 -11.27
CA MET A 69 -0.05 19.08 -11.59
C MET A 69 -1.12 19.64 -10.65
N LYS A 70 -0.82 19.79 -9.36
CA LYS A 70 -1.73 20.43 -8.39
C LYS A 70 -1.96 21.90 -8.70
N GLN A 71 -0.91 22.64 -9.07
CA GLN A 71 -1.05 24.05 -9.49
C GLN A 71 -1.92 24.19 -10.75
N ILE A 72 -1.73 23.30 -11.73
CA ILE A 72 -2.57 23.24 -12.93
C ILE A 72 -4.03 22.94 -12.56
N ALA A 73 -4.26 21.95 -11.71
CA ALA A 73 -5.61 21.58 -11.27
C ALA A 73 -6.32 22.72 -10.52
N GLN A 74 -5.61 23.46 -9.67
CA GLN A 74 -6.15 24.64 -8.98
C GLN A 74 -6.57 25.73 -9.96
N VAL A 75 -5.75 26.02 -10.98
CA VAL A 75 -6.10 27.01 -12.00
C VAL A 75 -7.27 26.56 -12.87
N GLN A 76 -7.32 25.27 -13.24
CA GLN A 76 -8.46 24.69 -13.96
C GLN A 76 -9.76 24.76 -13.17
N GLN A 77 -9.70 24.58 -11.84
CA GLN A 77 -10.89 24.65 -10.99
C GLN A 77 -11.36 26.09 -10.74
N SER A 78 -10.43 27.06 -10.80
CA SER A 78 -10.68 28.49 -10.65
C SER A 78 -11.30 29.12 -11.92
N GLN A 79 -10.89 28.66 -13.10
CA GLN A 79 -11.34 29.18 -14.40
C GLN A 79 -12.38 28.23 -15.04
N LYS A 80 -13.62 28.26 -14.54
CA LYS A 80 -14.70 27.36 -14.98
C LYS A 80 -15.40 27.74 -16.29
N ALA A 81 -15.05 28.83 -16.96
CA ALA A 81 -15.71 29.21 -18.20
C ALA A 81 -14.81 30.07 -19.09
N THR A 82 -14.73 29.69 -20.37
CA THR A 82 -14.15 30.44 -21.49
C THR A 82 -12.62 30.64 -21.50
N ALA A 83 -11.97 29.75 -22.24
CA ALA A 83 -10.58 29.78 -22.71
C ALA A 83 -9.52 29.81 -21.59
N LEU A 84 -9.01 28.61 -21.26
CA LEU A 84 -7.81 28.42 -20.44
C LEU A 84 -6.62 29.10 -21.13
N ASP A 85 -6.35 30.36 -20.82
CA ASP A 85 -5.14 31.02 -21.28
C ASP A 85 -3.98 30.66 -20.34
N PHE A 86 -3.45 29.46 -20.53
CA PHE A 86 -2.26 28.98 -19.81
C PHE A 86 -1.06 29.92 -20.00
N ARG A 87 -1.06 30.85 -20.98
CA ARG A 87 0.04 31.81 -21.16
C ARG A 87 0.14 32.87 -20.07
N GLN A 88 -0.93 33.12 -19.32
CA GLN A 88 -0.92 34.08 -18.22
C GLN A 88 -0.44 33.47 -16.90
N CYS A 89 -0.33 32.14 -16.85
CA CYS A 89 0.15 31.44 -15.69
C CYS A 89 1.68 31.42 -15.66
N ALA A 90 2.29 31.94 -14.60
CA ALA A 90 3.74 32.01 -14.45
C ALA A 90 4.44 30.64 -14.54
N PHE A 91 3.73 29.57 -14.16
CA PHE A 91 4.22 28.18 -14.20
C PHE A 91 4.26 27.56 -15.61
N THR A 92 3.69 28.22 -16.63
CA THR A 92 3.69 27.74 -18.02
C THR A 92 4.84 28.32 -18.84
N THR A 93 5.70 29.13 -18.23
CA THR A 93 6.91 29.60 -18.90
C THR A 93 7.79 28.39 -19.23
N PRO A 94 8.32 28.29 -20.47
CA PRO A 94 9.09 27.11 -20.89
C PRO A 94 10.33 26.89 -20.02
N THR A 95 10.87 27.96 -19.43
CA THR A 95 11.96 27.92 -18.46
C THR A 95 11.55 27.21 -17.16
N GLU A 96 10.39 27.54 -16.59
CA GLU A 96 9.92 26.89 -15.35
C GLU A 96 9.59 25.42 -15.55
N VAL A 97 9.00 25.06 -16.70
CA VAL A 97 8.75 23.65 -17.04
C VAL A 97 10.08 22.89 -17.20
N ASN A 98 11.08 23.51 -17.82
CA ASN A 98 12.42 22.92 -17.93
C ASN A 98 13.11 22.79 -16.55
N ASN A 99 12.96 23.79 -15.67
CA ASN A 99 13.47 23.74 -14.30
C ASN A 99 12.82 22.62 -13.49
N VAL A 100 11.51 22.40 -13.63
CA VAL A 100 10.81 21.28 -13.00
C VAL A 100 11.31 19.95 -13.55
N LEU A 101 11.46 19.82 -14.87
CA LEU A 101 11.94 18.59 -15.50
C LEU A 101 13.39 18.26 -15.11
N THR A 102 14.27 19.25 -15.11
CA THR A 102 15.66 19.10 -14.68
C THR A 102 15.73 18.73 -13.20
N SER A 103 14.92 19.36 -12.34
CA SER A 103 14.78 19.01 -10.92
C SER A 103 14.30 17.57 -10.72
N VAL A 104 13.27 17.12 -11.45
CA VAL A 104 12.80 15.71 -11.43
C VAL A 104 13.94 14.77 -11.84
N SER A 105 14.63 15.07 -12.94
CA SER A 105 15.71 14.21 -13.44
C SER A 105 16.91 14.14 -12.49
N HIS A 106 17.22 15.24 -11.80
CA HIS A 106 18.26 15.30 -10.78
C HIS A 106 17.84 14.50 -9.54
N GLN A 107 16.63 14.71 -9.05
CA GLN A 107 16.08 13.97 -7.91
C GLN A 107 16.01 12.48 -8.19
N LEU A 108 15.69 12.08 -9.42
CA LEU A 108 15.74 10.68 -9.87
C LEU A 108 17.16 10.10 -9.85
N ARG A 109 18.18 10.90 -10.20
CA ARG A 109 19.58 10.45 -10.21
C ARG A 109 20.16 10.31 -8.81
N GLU A 110 19.81 11.21 -7.90
CA GLU A 110 20.32 11.23 -6.53
C GLU A 110 19.57 10.26 -5.60
N THR A 111 18.23 10.25 -5.64
CA THR A 111 17.43 9.51 -4.65
C THR A 111 17.38 8.01 -4.95
N LEU A 112 17.46 7.63 -6.23
CA LEU A 112 17.38 6.23 -6.64
C LEU A 112 18.56 5.36 -6.13
N PRO A 113 19.84 5.77 -6.22
CA PRO A 113 20.94 4.97 -5.66
C PRO A 113 20.81 4.77 -4.15
N ASP A 114 20.33 5.76 -3.41
CA ASP A 114 20.10 5.64 -1.96
C ASP A 114 19.00 4.61 -1.64
N ILE A 115 17.90 4.64 -2.40
CA ILE A 115 16.82 3.65 -2.30
C ILE A 115 17.34 2.25 -2.64
N LEU A 116 18.17 2.13 -3.69
CA LEU A 116 18.79 0.87 -4.09
C LEU A 116 19.72 0.32 -2.99
N GLN A 117 20.54 1.18 -2.39
CA GLN A 117 21.42 0.79 -1.29
C GLN A 117 20.63 0.34 -0.07
N THR A 118 19.55 1.05 0.25
CA THR A 118 18.66 0.68 1.37
C THR A 118 18.01 -0.68 1.11
N ILE A 119 17.47 -0.91 -0.10
CA ILE A 119 16.91 -2.21 -0.46
C ILE A 119 17.94 -3.33 -0.34
N ARG A 120 19.17 -3.12 -0.81
CA ARG A 120 20.24 -4.12 -0.73
C ARG A 120 20.59 -4.54 0.70
N LEU A 121 20.41 -3.64 1.67
CA LEU A 121 20.63 -3.96 3.09
C LEU A 121 19.54 -4.88 3.65
N TYR A 122 18.30 -4.78 3.16
CA TYR A 122 17.16 -5.55 3.65
C TYR A 122 16.86 -6.81 2.81
N LEU A 123 17.18 -6.80 1.52
CA LEU A 123 17.02 -7.92 0.60
C LEU A 123 18.36 -8.64 0.39
N ARG A 124 18.59 -9.69 1.19
CA ARG A 124 19.75 -10.58 1.11
C ARG A 124 19.88 -11.35 -0.23
N ASN A 125 18.88 -11.30 -1.12
CA ASN A 125 18.81 -12.07 -2.36
C ASN A 125 18.67 -11.17 -3.59
N ALA A 126 19.70 -11.16 -4.46
CA ALA A 126 19.77 -10.35 -5.68
C ALA A 126 18.66 -10.66 -6.71
N SER A 127 18.09 -11.86 -6.68
CA SER A 127 16.99 -12.26 -7.58
C SER A 127 15.70 -11.50 -7.26
N THR A 128 15.42 -11.26 -5.97
CA THR A 128 14.24 -10.49 -5.52
C THR A 128 14.42 -8.99 -5.77
N GLU A 129 15.63 -8.45 -5.60
CA GLU A 129 15.98 -7.09 -6.01
C GLU A 129 15.69 -6.88 -7.50
N THR A 130 16.15 -7.80 -8.36
CA THR A 130 15.95 -7.73 -9.81
C THR A 130 14.47 -7.81 -10.21
N ILE A 131 13.67 -8.62 -9.51
CA ILE A 131 12.21 -8.73 -9.75
C ILE A 131 11.49 -7.41 -9.40
N LEU A 132 11.85 -6.78 -8.29
CA LEU A 132 11.26 -5.51 -7.85
C LEU A 132 11.67 -4.33 -8.75
N PHE A 133 12.90 -4.33 -9.27
CA PHE A 133 13.42 -3.21 -10.06
C PHE A 133 13.28 -3.34 -11.58
N LYS A 134 13.09 -4.55 -12.12
CA LYS A 134 12.83 -4.76 -13.56
C LYS A 134 11.74 -3.84 -14.13
N PRO A 135 10.57 -3.68 -13.48
CA PRO A 135 9.52 -2.80 -13.97
C PRO A 135 9.97 -1.33 -14.03
N VAL A 136 10.76 -0.88 -13.06
CA VAL A 136 11.28 0.50 -12.97
C VAL A 136 12.34 0.75 -14.06
N GLN A 137 13.20 -0.23 -14.34
CA GLN A 137 14.24 -0.12 -15.37
C GLN A 137 13.69 -0.21 -16.80
N VAL A 138 12.70 -1.09 -17.04
CA VAL A 138 12.06 -1.23 -18.36
C VAL A 138 11.32 0.07 -18.71
N ARG A 139 10.60 0.67 -17.75
CA ARG A 139 9.94 1.98 -17.94
C ARG A 139 10.93 3.11 -18.22
N ARG A 140 12.16 3.03 -17.68
CA ARG A 140 13.24 3.98 -18.00
C ARG A 140 13.75 3.83 -19.44
N LYS A 141 14.02 2.59 -19.89
CA LYS A 141 14.56 2.35 -21.24
C LYS A 141 13.57 2.72 -22.36
N VAL A 142 12.27 2.64 -22.11
CA VAL A 142 11.25 3.09 -23.08
C VAL A 142 11.31 4.61 -23.30
N HIS A 143 11.83 5.40 -22.35
CA HIS A 143 12.00 6.84 -22.51
C HIS A 143 13.28 7.24 -23.27
N ASP A 144 14.21 6.30 -23.48
CA ASP A 144 15.49 6.54 -24.16
C ASP A 144 15.48 6.07 -25.63
N VAL A 145 14.46 5.29 -26.05
CA VAL A 145 14.32 4.73 -27.41
C VAL A 145 13.21 5.45 -28.19
N GLY A 146 12.98 6.73 -27.90
CA GLY A 146 11.93 7.54 -28.53
C GLY A 146 12.36 8.93 -28.99
N ILE A 147 13.67 9.21 -29.01
CA ILE A 147 14.25 10.42 -29.62
C ILE A 147 15.45 9.96 -30.42
N ASP A 148 15.21 9.39 -31.59
CA ASP A 148 16.11 9.31 -32.76
C ASP A 148 15.41 8.46 -33.84
N ASP A 149 14.32 8.99 -34.40
CA ASP A 149 13.97 9.01 -35.83
C ASP A 149 12.77 9.96 -36.04
#